data_AF-A0A1Q6KKM4-F1
#
_entry.id   AF-A0A1Q6KKM4-F1
#
_cell.length_a   1.000
_cell.length_b   1.000
_cell.length_c   1.000
_cell.angle_alpha   90.00
_cell.angle_beta   90.00
_cell.angle_gamma   90.00
#
_symmetry.space_group_name_H-M   'P 1'
#
loop_
_entity.id
_entity.type
_entity.pdbx_description
1 polymer ?
#
loop_
_entity_poly.entity_id
_entity_poly.type
_entity_poly.pdbx_seq_one_letter_code
_entity_poly.pdbx_strand_id
1 'polypeptide(L)'
;MSILNKLLKNTNTSAENKLQERVDNVQSAFEESESEKEASIRAVNAAIEEIKNNPQMPIGEFLSKLQKNTDLKDSDIVKIIKQLPDLKSEEAVLSAVESTDLSSKEISGIIKNTDISTDTAQKIVEQIPDEDIKKEQKSQIEKMVEEEQTRRTKAKEDSILSQLSKIYNSCDSLEDTAIVELISQLNIENRTKNISDKIMDIVAKRTALDCMKYGTPRLPTLTKLVSSLDMFEANLPFLAQKEYKTISKEYDSKGKNYRQFDDSEKELIRNSLIEDIAKKSAQTFDELGTFNIPQTQRFKTLDKDDIELFVHTVKTYSNELSPEDTKRLSRQLKGEKGASLSDVNSQLEKMSPGTRDSVLDYFFTITNSVAQGELDISALTEIASSLKLCSPHQQEIVAKSTSKVLNARQEKSSKNNNTTPVQPNDDGRD
;
A
#
# COMPACT_ATOMS: atom_id res chain seq x y z
N MET A 1 -45.67 38.85 -1.68
CA MET A 1 -45.21 38.01 -2.82
C MET A 1 -45.36 38.63 -4.22
N SER A 2 -46.18 39.68 -4.45
CA SER A 2 -46.42 40.22 -5.82
C SER A 2 -45.27 41.08 -6.39
N ILE A 3 -44.57 41.86 -5.55
CA ILE A 3 -43.53 42.81 -6.00
C ILE A 3 -42.22 42.09 -6.35
N LEU A 4 -41.82 41.09 -5.55
CA LEU A 4 -40.66 40.24 -5.82
C LEU A 4 -40.81 39.47 -7.15
N ASN A 5 -42.00 38.92 -7.43
CA ASN A 5 -42.26 38.23 -8.70
C ASN A 5 -42.28 39.16 -9.92
N LYS A 6 -42.68 40.44 -9.78
CA LYS A 6 -42.60 41.43 -10.85
C LYS A 6 -41.16 41.90 -11.10
N LEU A 7 -40.38 42.11 -10.05
CA LEU A 7 -38.96 42.47 -10.16
C LEU A 7 -38.14 41.34 -10.81
N LEU A 8 -38.33 40.09 -10.36
CA LEU A 8 -37.67 38.92 -10.95
C LEU A 8 -38.08 38.69 -12.41
N LYS A 9 -39.35 38.91 -12.77
CA LYS A 9 -39.80 38.83 -14.17
C LYS A 9 -39.14 39.89 -15.05
N ASN A 10 -39.09 41.16 -14.61
CA ASN A 10 -38.49 42.25 -15.39
C ASN A 10 -36.97 42.13 -15.54
N THR A 11 -36.26 41.63 -14.52
CA THR A 11 -34.81 41.39 -14.63
C THR A 11 -34.51 40.24 -15.60
N ASN A 12 -35.32 39.18 -15.59
CA ASN A 12 -35.15 38.06 -16.52
C ASN A 12 -35.40 38.46 -17.98
N THR A 13 -36.42 39.30 -18.25
CA THR A 13 -36.68 39.78 -19.62
C THR A 13 -35.53 40.65 -20.15
N SER A 14 -34.91 41.47 -19.30
CA SER A 14 -33.77 42.31 -19.71
C SER A 14 -32.51 41.49 -19.99
N ALA A 15 -32.26 40.41 -19.24
CA ALA A 15 -31.11 39.54 -19.48
C ALA A 15 -31.29 38.71 -20.75
N GLU A 16 -32.50 38.20 -20.99
CA GLU A 16 -32.85 37.42 -22.18
C GLU A 16 -32.79 38.26 -23.46
N ASN A 17 -33.28 39.50 -23.43
CA ASN A 17 -33.18 40.43 -24.55
C ASN A 17 -31.72 40.77 -24.90
N LYS A 18 -30.86 40.96 -23.89
CA LYS A 18 -29.42 41.18 -24.10
C LYS A 18 -28.72 39.96 -24.69
N LEU A 19 -29.13 38.76 -24.30
CA LEU A 19 -28.58 37.53 -24.86
C LEU A 19 -28.98 37.35 -26.33
N GLN A 20 -30.22 37.69 -26.68
CA GLN A 20 -30.71 37.66 -28.05
C GLN A 20 -30.00 38.70 -28.93
N GLU A 21 -29.79 39.93 -28.45
CA GLU A 21 -29.04 40.96 -29.17
C GLU A 21 -27.63 40.49 -29.55
N ARG A 22 -26.96 39.74 -28.67
CA ARG A 22 -25.64 39.15 -28.97
C ARG A 22 -25.70 38.04 -30.02
N VAL A 23 -26.77 37.26 -30.04
CA VAL A 23 -27.00 36.23 -31.08
C VAL A 23 -27.21 36.92 -32.43
N ASP A 24 -28.00 37.99 -32.45
CA ASP A 24 -28.29 38.77 -33.66
C ASP A 24 -27.02 39.45 -34.22
N ASN A 25 -26.12 39.91 -33.35
CA ASN A 25 -24.80 40.44 -33.75
C ASN A 25 -23.96 39.37 -34.49
N VAL A 26 -23.96 38.14 -33.99
CA VAL A 26 -23.22 37.03 -34.62
C VAL A 26 -23.82 36.66 -35.97
N GLN A 27 -25.15 36.61 -36.08
CA GLN A 27 -25.83 36.35 -37.35
C GLN A 27 -25.58 37.47 -38.37
N SER A 28 -25.62 38.73 -37.94
CA SER A 28 -25.31 39.87 -38.81
C SER A 28 -23.89 39.77 -39.39
N ALA A 29 -22.92 39.38 -38.58
CA ALA A 29 -21.54 39.15 -39.03
C ALA A 29 -21.41 38.00 -40.05
N PHE A 30 -22.33 37.03 -40.03
CA PHE A 30 -22.43 35.98 -41.02
C PHE A 30 -22.98 36.51 -42.36
N GLU A 31 -24.07 37.29 -42.31
CA GLU A 31 -24.79 37.81 -43.49
C GLU A 31 -23.98 38.87 -44.29
N GLU A 32 -23.07 39.59 -43.64
CA GLU A 32 -22.22 40.62 -44.26
C GLU A 32 -21.06 40.08 -45.13
N SER A 33 -21.06 38.78 -45.47
CA SER A 33 -19.95 38.12 -46.17
C SER A 33 -20.31 37.62 -47.56
N GLU A 34 -19.37 37.73 -48.51
CA GLU A 34 -19.60 37.33 -49.91
C GLU A 34 -19.43 35.82 -50.15
N SER A 35 -18.86 35.08 -49.20
CA SER A 35 -18.70 33.63 -49.26
C SER A 35 -19.00 32.94 -47.94
N GLU A 36 -19.57 31.74 -48.01
CA GLU A 36 -19.96 30.93 -46.84
C GLU A 36 -18.79 30.65 -45.89
N LYS A 37 -17.59 30.42 -46.43
CA LYS A 37 -16.38 30.17 -45.62
C LYS A 37 -15.95 31.41 -44.84
N GLU A 38 -16.00 32.58 -45.45
CA GLU A 38 -15.68 33.85 -44.78
C GLU A 38 -16.75 34.22 -43.76
N ALA A 39 -18.02 33.97 -44.08
CA ALA A 39 -19.17 34.14 -43.19
C ALA A 39 -18.98 33.35 -41.88
N SER A 40 -18.70 32.05 -41.98
CA SER A 40 -18.43 31.19 -40.80
C SER A 40 -17.24 31.71 -39.97
N ILE A 41 -16.14 32.14 -40.59
CA ILE A 41 -14.97 32.64 -39.87
C ILE A 41 -15.31 33.94 -39.11
N ARG A 42 -16.00 34.89 -39.76
CA ARG A 42 -16.40 36.14 -39.12
C ARG A 42 -17.37 35.90 -37.97
N ALA A 43 -18.39 35.07 -38.17
CA ALA A 43 -19.36 34.75 -37.15
C ALA A 43 -18.74 34.01 -35.94
N VAL A 44 -17.82 33.07 -36.17
CA VAL A 44 -17.05 32.42 -35.08
C VAL A 44 -16.24 33.44 -34.29
N ASN A 45 -15.55 34.36 -34.97
CA ASN A 45 -14.79 35.41 -34.29
C ASN A 45 -15.69 36.39 -33.52
N ALA A 46 -16.84 36.76 -34.09
CA ALA A 46 -17.84 37.60 -33.42
C ALA A 46 -18.36 36.92 -32.15
N ALA A 47 -18.68 35.62 -32.22
CA ALA A 47 -19.12 34.84 -31.06
C ALA A 47 -18.03 34.78 -29.97
N ILE A 48 -16.77 34.58 -30.36
CA ILE A 48 -15.62 34.60 -29.44
C ILE A 48 -15.47 35.96 -28.75
N GLU A 49 -15.59 37.06 -29.50
CA GLU A 49 -15.54 38.40 -28.93
C GLU A 49 -16.73 38.69 -28.01
N GLU A 50 -17.94 38.25 -28.34
CA GLU A 50 -19.09 38.35 -27.44
C GLU A 50 -18.86 37.56 -26.13
N ILE A 51 -18.26 36.37 -26.20
CA ILE A 51 -17.90 35.58 -25.02
C ILE A 51 -16.88 36.30 -24.15
N LYS A 52 -15.85 36.86 -24.77
CA LYS A 52 -14.75 37.56 -24.09
C LYS A 52 -15.20 38.87 -23.44
N ASN A 53 -16.00 39.66 -24.15
CA ASN A 53 -16.47 40.96 -23.68
C ASN A 53 -17.59 40.85 -22.64
N ASN A 54 -18.17 39.66 -22.47
CA ASN A 54 -19.26 39.42 -21.52
C ASN A 54 -18.91 38.27 -20.53
N PRO A 55 -18.12 38.53 -19.48
CA PRO A 55 -17.67 37.52 -18.52
C PRO A 55 -18.80 36.72 -17.84
N GLN A 56 -19.94 37.36 -17.57
CA GLN A 56 -21.09 36.77 -16.87
C GLN A 56 -22.14 36.13 -17.80
N MET A 57 -21.85 36.00 -19.09
CA MET A 57 -22.79 35.42 -20.05
C MET A 57 -22.99 33.91 -19.81
N PRO A 58 -24.24 33.40 -19.82
CA PRO A 58 -24.50 31.96 -19.77
C PRO A 58 -24.08 31.30 -21.08
N ILE A 59 -22.89 30.68 -21.09
CA ILE A 59 -22.26 30.15 -22.31
C ILE A 59 -23.09 29.04 -22.97
N GLY A 60 -23.59 28.09 -22.18
CA GLY A 60 -24.42 27.00 -22.71
C GLY A 60 -25.67 27.51 -23.44
N GLU A 61 -26.42 28.44 -22.81
CA GLU A 61 -27.61 29.03 -23.42
C GLU A 61 -27.27 29.85 -24.66
N PHE A 62 -26.19 30.64 -24.61
CA PHE A 62 -25.71 31.42 -25.75
C PHE A 62 -25.42 30.53 -26.96
N LEU A 63 -24.64 29.47 -26.78
CA LEU A 63 -24.26 28.55 -27.87
C LEU A 63 -25.45 27.75 -28.39
N SER A 64 -26.38 27.34 -27.50
CA SER A 64 -27.64 26.71 -27.92
C SER A 64 -28.47 27.63 -28.81
N LYS A 65 -28.54 28.93 -28.49
CA LYS A 65 -29.22 29.93 -29.33
C LYS A 65 -28.47 30.18 -30.63
N LEU A 66 -27.13 30.25 -30.62
CA LEU A 66 -26.35 30.33 -31.86
C LEU A 66 -26.65 29.15 -32.78
N GLN A 67 -26.63 27.92 -32.26
CA GLN A 67 -26.91 26.72 -33.06
C GLN A 67 -28.32 26.71 -33.66
N LYS A 68 -29.32 27.29 -32.98
CA LYS A 68 -30.73 27.27 -33.42
C LYS A 68 -31.14 28.47 -34.28
N ASN A 69 -30.54 29.63 -34.04
CA ASN A 69 -31.01 30.91 -34.57
C ASN A 69 -30.01 31.56 -35.54
N THR A 70 -28.92 30.89 -35.88
CA THR A 70 -27.92 31.38 -36.84
C THR A 70 -27.60 30.31 -37.89
N ASP A 71 -26.95 30.71 -38.97
CA ASP A 71 -26.50 29.80 -40.03
C ASP A 71 -25.18 29.07 -39.70
N LEU A 72 -24.69 29.18 -38.47
CA LEU A 72 -23.49 28.46 -38.01
C LEU A 72 -23.72 26.94 -38.00
N LYS A 73 -22.74 26.21 -38.52
CA LYS A 73 -22.75 24.74 -38.50
C LYS A 73 -22.24 24.22 -37.16
N ASP A 74 -22.57 22.98 -36.82
CA ASP A 74 -22.05 22.31 -35.63
C ASP A 74 -20.51 22.34 -35.56
N SER A 75 -19.85 22.20 -36.72
CA SER A 75 -18.38 22.34 -36.80
C SER A 75 -17.86 23.73 -36.41
N ASP A 76 -18.65 24.78 -36.57
CA ASP A 76 -18.33 26.14 -36.15
C ASP A 76 -18.58 26.32 -34.64
N ILE A 77 -19.69 25.76 -34.13
CA ILE A 77 -19.95 25.69 -32.68
C ILE A 77 -18.80 24.97 -31.96
N VAL A 78 -18.32 23.83 -32.49
CA VAL A 78 -17.17 23.10 -31.95
C VAL A 78 -15.89 23.95 -31.93
N LYS A 79 -15.65 24.81 -32.93
CA LYS A 79 -14.50 25.73 -32.93
C LYS A 79 -14.60 26.73 -31.78
N ILE A 80 -15.79 27.26 -31.51
CA ILE A 80 -16.02 28.19 -30.39
C ILE A 80 -15.79 27.46 -29.06
N ILE A 81 -16.35 26.25 -28.89
CA ILE A 81 -16.21 25.45 -27.66
C ILE A 81 -14.74 25.15 -27.34
N LYS A 82 -13.94 24.80 -28.35
CA LYS A 82 -12.51 24.51 -28.17
C LYS A 82 -11.69 25.68 -27.63
N GLN A 83 -12.17 26.91 -27.76
CA GLN A 83 -11.50 28.11 -27.25
C GLN A 83 -11.95 28.48 -25.82
N LEU A 84 -13.02 27.86 -25.29
CA LEU A 84 -13.57 28.19 -23.98
C LEU A 84 -12.64 27.96 -22.78
N PRO A 85 -11.70 26.97 -22.76
CA PRO A 85 -10.76 26.85 -21.65
C PRO A 85 -9.94 28.13 -21.46
N ASP A 86 -9.45 28.71 -22.55
CA ASP A 86 -8.63 29.93 -22.55
C ASP A 86 -9.45 31.20 -22.32
N LEU A 87 -10.69 31.23 -22.83
CA LEU A 87 -11.56 32.41 -22.76
C LEU A 87 -12.35 32.50 -21.45
N LYS A 88 -12.65 31.36 -20.82
CA LYS A 88 -13.55 31.26 -19.66
C LYS A 88 -13.07 30.23 -18.63
N SER A 89 -13.34 28.96 -18.88
CA SER A 89 -13.06 27.85 -17.96
C SER A 89 -13.43 26.51 -18.61
N GLU A 90 -12.94 25.42 -18.04
CA GLU A 90 -13.38 24.08 -18.38
C GLU A 90 -14.87 23.84 -18.10
N GLU A 91 -15.43 24.48 -17.07
CA GLU A 91 -16.86 24.36 -16.73
C GLU A 91 -17.76 24.96 -17.83
N ALA A 92 -17.29 26.01 -18.50
CA ALA A 92 -17.98 26.56 -19.67
C ALA A 92 -17.98 25.59 -20.86
N VAL A 93 -16.93 24.76 -21.02
CA VAL A 93 -16.89 23.70 -22.05
C VAL A 93 -17.96 22.65 -21.76
N LEU A 94 -18.06 22.19 -20.51
CA LEU A 94 -19.08 21.21 -20.11
C LEU A 94 -20.48 21.77 -20.34
N SER A 95 -20.76 22.98 -19.85
CA SER A 95 -22.05 23.65 -20.04
C SER A 95 -22.41 23.84 -21.51
N ALA A 96 -21.42 24.16 -22.36
CA ALA A 96 -21.62 24.26 -23.80
C ALA A 96 -22.06 22.92 -24.40
N VAL A 97 -21.33 21.85 -24.13
CA VAL A 97 -21.65 20.51 -24.65
C VAL A 97 -23.02 20.03 -24.17
N GLU A 98 -23.36 20.26 -22.90
CA GLU A 98 -24.68 19.89 -22.35
C GLU A 98 -25.85 20.67 -22.99
N SER A 99 -25.59 21.87 -23.51
CA SER A 99 -26.64 22.78 -24.00
C SER A 99 -26.82 22.78 -25.52
N THR A 100 -25.86 22.20 -26.26
CA THR A 100 -25.86 22.11 -27.73
C THR A 100 -26.12 20.69 -28.19
N ASP A 101 -26.84 20.54 -29.30
CA ASP A 101 -27.18 19.24 -29.88
C ASP A 101 -26.07 18.78 -30.84
N LEU A 102 -24.91 18.41 -30.31
CA LEU A 102 -23.75 18.00 -31.09
C LEU A 102 -23.73 16.49 -31.33
N SER A 103 -23.21 16.08 -32.49
CA SER A 103 -23.05 14.66 -32.79
C SER A 103 -21.99 14.01 -31.89
N SER A 104 -22.10 12.68 -31.68
CA SER A 104 -21.10 11.88 -30.95
C SER A 104 -19.66 12.09 -31.46
N LYS A 105 -19.50 12.31 -32.77
CA LYS A 105 -18.22 12.58 -33.41
C LYS A 105 -17.64 13.93 -33.01
N GLU A 106 -18.49 14.95 -32.89
CA GLU A 106 -18.09 16.30 -32.51
C GLU A 106 -17.74 16.39 -31.03
N ILE A 107 -18.54 15.78 -30.16
CA ILE A 107 -18.25 15.67 -28.72
C ILE A 107 -16.93 14.94 -28.49
N SER A 108 -16.71 13.81 -29.19
CA SER A 108 -15.41 13.12 -29.17
C SER A 108 -14.26 14.01 -29.67
N GLY A 109 -14.52 14.84 -30.68
CA GLY A 109 -13.56 15.81 -31.21
C GLY A 109 -13.22 16.93 -30.21
N ILE A 110 -14.15 17.30 -29.34
CA ILE A 110 -13.92 18.24 -28.23
C ILE A 110 -13.05 17.57 -27.17
N ILE A 111 -13.38 16.36 -26.72
CA ILE A 111 -12.59 15.62 -25.72
C ILE A 111 -11.13 15.46 -26.14
N LYS A 112 -10.87 15.13 -27.42
CA LYS A 112 -9.50 14.84 -27.90
C LYS A 112 -8.65 16.07 -28.18
N ASN A 113 -9.26 17.21 -28.52
CA ASN A 113 -8.54 18.34 -29.11
C ASN A 113 -8.75 19.66 -28.35
N THR A 114 -9.27 19.58 -27.12
CA THR A 114 -9.44 20.73 -26.24
C THR A 114 -8.54 20.53 -25.02
N ASP A 115 -7.88 21.58 -24.56
CA ASP A 115 -7.05 21.53 -23.35
C ASP A 115 -7.97 21.54 -22.11
N ILE A 116 -8.42 20.35 -21.70
CA ILE A 116 -9.27 20.12 -20.54
C ILE A 116 -8.72 19.00 -19.68
N SER A 117 -8.95 19.08 -18.37
CA SER A 117 -8.62 18.01 -17.44
C SER A 117 -9.34 16.70 -17.76
N THR A 118 -8.75 15.59 -17.31
CA THR A 118 -9.37 14.27 -17.39
C THR A 118 -10.73 14.21 -16.69
N ASP A 119 -10.91 14.99 -15.62
CA ASP A 119 -12.15 15.04 -14.85
C ASP A 119 -13.27 15.71 -15.66
N THR A 120 -12.98 16.82 -16.34
CA THR A 120 -13.91 17.46 -17.26
C THR A 120 -14.20 16.56 -18.45
N ALA A 121 -13.16 15.93 -19.03
CA ALA A 121 -13.33 14.99 -20.14
C ALA A 121 -14.26 13.81 -19.78
N GLN A 122 -14.16 13.26 -18.56
CA GLN A 122 -15.06 12.21 -18.07
C GLN A 122 -16.52 12.68 -18.04
N LYS A 123 -16.79 13.90 -17.56
CA LYS A 123 -18.15 14.47 -17.54
C LYS A 123 -18.69 14.71 -18.94
N ILE A 124 -17.86 15.21 -19.85
CA ILE A 124 -18.24 15.44 -21.25
C ILE A 124 -18.52 14.12 -21.97
N VAL A 125 -17.76 13.05 -21.68
CA VAL A 125 -18.00 11.71 -22.24
C VAL A 125 -19.42 11.22 -21.98
N GLU A 126 -20.00 11.57 -20.82
CA GLU A 126 -21.35 11.14 -20.46
C GLU A 126 -22.44 11.74 -21.37
N GLN A 127 -22.12 12.83 -22.08
CA GLN A 127 -23.01 13.51 -23.02
C GLN A 127 -22.99 12.91 -24.44
N ILE A 128 -22.14 11.92 -24.72
CA ILE A 128 -22.09 11.26 -26.03
C ILE A 128 -23.34 10.35 -26.21
N PRO A 129 -24.19 10.57 -27.23
CA PRO A 129 -25.39 9.75 -27.43
C PRO A 129 -25.13 8.32 -27.94
N ASP A 130 -24.05 8.13 -28.70
CA ASP A 130 -23.67 6.83 -29.27
C ASP A 130 -22.90 6.02 -28.23
N GLU A 131 -23.47 4.91 -27.77
CA GLU A 131 -22.90 4.07 -26.71
C GLU A 131 -21.55 3.42 -27.08
N ASP A 132 -21.34 3.08 -28.36
CA ASP A 132 -20.08 2.48 -28.80
C ASP A 132 -18.95 3.53 -28.78
N ILE A 133 -19.24 4.73 -29.28
CA ILE A 133 -18.29 5.86 -29.24
C ILE A 133 -18.04 6.29 -27.79
N LYS A 134 -19.09 6.36 -26.96
CA LYS A 134 -19.00 6.69 -25.54
C LYS A 134 -18.09 5.73 -24.80
N LYS A 135 -18.29 4.42 -25.00
CA LYS A 135 -17.47 3.36 -24.38
C LYS A 135 -16.01 3.46 -24.81
N GLU A 136 -15.74 3.69 -26.10
CA GLU A 136 -14.38 3.86 -26.61
C GLU A 136 -13.70 5.10 -25.98
N GLN A 137 -14.39 6.24 -25.93
CA GLN A 137 -13.84 7.45 -25.31
C GLN A 137 -13.59 7.27 -23.82
N LYS A 138 -14.50 6.62 -23.09
CA LYS A 138 -14.33 6.32 -21.66
C LYS A 138 -13.08 5.47 -21.41
N SER A 139 -12.87 4.42 -22.21
CA SER A 139 -11.68 3.57 -22.10
C SER A 139 -10.38 4.34 -22.38
N GLN A 140 -10.37 5.25 -23.37
CA GLN A 140 -9.22 6.11 -23.64
C GLN A 140 -8.90 7.04 -22.47
N ILE A 141 -9.92 7.67 -21.86
CA ILE A 141 -9.73 8.55 -20.70
C ILE A 141 -9.26 7.77 -19.47
N GLU A 142 -9.84 6.60 -19.20
CA GLU A 142 -9.41 5.71 -18.11
C GLU A 142 -7.93 5.36 -18.23
N LYS A 143 -7.47 5.01 -19.44
CA LYS A 143 -6.05 4.74 -19.71
C LYS A 143 -5.17 5.96 -19.45
N MET A 144 -5.60 7.16 -19.86
CA MET A 144 -4.86 8.40 -19.60
C MET A 144 -4.74 8.71 -18.10
N VAL A 145 -5.81 8.49 -17.34
CA VAL A 145 -5.82 8.66 -15.88
C VAL A 145 -4.86 7.68 -15.21
N GLU A 146 -4.87 6.42 -15.63
CA GLU A 146 -3.95 5.40 -15.11
C GLU A 146 -2.48 5.73 -15.42
N GLU A 147 -2.19 6.15 -16.66
CA GLU A 147 -0.85 6.57 -17.06
C GLU A 147 -0.37 7.78 -16.26
N GLU A 148 -1.21 8.78 -16.03
CA GLU A 148 -0.90 9.97 -15.25
C GLU A 148 -0.69 9.64 -13.77
N GLN A 149 -1.52 8.78 -13.19
CA GLN A 149 -1.36 8.32 -11.81
C GLN A 149 -0.05 7.53 -11.63
N THR A 150 0.31 6.71 -12.61
CA THR A 150 1.57 5.97 -12.65
C THR A 150 2.76 6.94 -12.72
N ARG A 151 2.70 7.96 -13.60
CA ARG A 151 3.73 9.01 -13.69
C ARG A 151 3.89 9.78 -12.39
N ARG A 152 2.79 10.18 -11.75
CA ARG A 152 2.82 10.89 -10.45
C ARG A 152 3.43 10.04 -9.35
N THR A 153 3.07 8.76 -9.28
CA THR A 153 3.62 7.83 -8.29
C THR A 153 5.12 7.65 -8.49
N LYS A 154 5.57 7.47 -9.74
CA LYS A 154 6.99 7.38 -10.07
C LYS A 154 7.75 8.68 -9.77
N ALA A 155 7.18 9.85 -10.12
CA ALA A 155 7.81 11.14 -9.83
C ALA A 155 7.96 11.38 -8.31
N LYS A 156 6.99 10.95 -7.50
CA LYS A 156 7.11 10.97 -6.03
C LYS A 156 8.23 10.06 -5.55
N GLU A 157 8.30 8.82 -6.06
CA GLU A 157 9.40 7.89 -5.73
C GLU A 157 10.76 8.46 -6.11
N ASP A 158 10.92 9.01 -7.32
CA ASP A 158 12.16 9.62 -7.80
C ASP A 158 12.58 10.83 -6.94
N SER A 159 11.61 11.64 -6.49
CA SER A 159 11.85 12.75 -5.56
C SER A 159 12.38 12.24 -4.22
N ILE A 160 11.77 11.19 -3.65
CA ILE A 160 12.23 10.57 -2.39
C ILE A 160 13.64 10.00 -2.57
N LEU A 161 13.90 9.25 -3.64
CA LEU A 161 15.21 8.66 -3.93
C LEU A 161 16.30 9.73 -4.09
N SER A 162 15.96 10.87 -4.70
CA SER A 162 16.86 12.02 -4.81
C SER A 162 17.21 12.59 -3.43
N GLN A 163 16.22 12.76 -2.55
CA GLN A 163 16.44 13.24 -1.18
C GLN A 163 17.25 12.24 -0.34
N LEU A 164 16.93 10.95 -0.41
CA LEU A 164 17.72 9.88 0.22
C LEU A 164 19.17 9.87 -0.29
N SER A 165 19.39 10.13 -1.58
CA SER A 165 20.74 10.23 -2.15
C SER A 165 21.52 11.42 -1.60
N LYS A 166 20.86 12.56 -1.36
CA LYS A 166 21.48 13.72 -0.68
C LYS A 166 21.88 13.37 0.75
N ILE A 167 21.02 12.66 1.48
CA ILE A 167 21.33 12.19 2.84
C ILE A 167 22.52 11.23 2.81
N TYR A 168 22.51 10.22 1.93
CA TYR A 168 23.61 9.27 1.75
C TYR A 168 24.96 9.95 1.47
N ASN A 169 24.97 10.98 0.63
CA ASN A 169 26.19 11.74 0.33
C ASN A 169 26.67 12.59 1.52
N SER A 170 25.77 12.95 2.43
CA SER A 170 26.04 13.79 3.59
C SER A 170 26.28 13.00 4.88
N CYS A 171 26.32 11.66 4.83
CA CYS A 171 26.48 10.82 6.02
C CYS A 171 27.74 11.15 6.86
N ASP A 172 28.84 11.61 6.24
CA ASP A 172 30.09 11.96 6.94
C ASP A 172 29.91 13.18 7.87
N SER A 173 29.00 14.09 7.53
CA SER A 173 28.76 15.34 8.26
C SER A 173 27.49 15.33 9.12
N LEU A 174 26.76 14.21 9.17
CA LEU A 174 25.51 14.08 9.91
C LEU A 174 25.65 13.04 11.02
N GLU A 175 25.13 13.37 12.20
CA GLU A 175 24.95 12.40 13.28
C GLU A 175 23.69 11.54 13.04
N ASP A 176 23.69 10.33 13.60
CA ASP A 176 22.65 9.31 13.34
C ASP A 176 21.24 9.82 13.64
N THR A 177 21.06 10.62 14.70
CA THR A 177 19.75 11.19 15.07
C THR A 177 19.21 12.16 14.02
N ALA A 178 20.09 12.96 13.41
CA ALA A 178 19.71 13.88 12.34
C ALA A 178 19.34 13.13 11.06
N ILE A 179 20.05 12.04 10.75
CA ILE A 179 19.70 11.16 9.62
C ILE A 179 18.30 10.54 9.83
N VAL A 180 18.03 10.04 11.04
CA VAL A 180 16.70 9.50 11.39
C VAL A 180 15.60 10.54 11.18
N GLU A 181 15.82 11.76 11.66
CA GLU A 181 14.86 12.85 11.54
C GLU A 181 14.61 13.23 10.07
N LEU A 182 15.67 13.42 9.28
CA LEU A 182 15.56 13.78 7.86
C LEU A 182 14.80 12.72 7.05
N ILE A 183 15.07 11.44 7.27
CA ILE A 183 14.35 10.36 6.58
C ILE A 183 12.89 10.29 7.05
N SER A 184 12.61 10.54 8.32
CA SER A 184 11.24 10.56 8.85
C SER A 184 10.41 11.69 8.24
N GLN A 185 11.03 12.87 8.01
CA GLN A 185 10.39 14.02 7.36
C GLN A 185 10.00 13.77 5.89
N LEU A 186 10.53 12.72 5.25
CA LEU A 186 10.14 12.34 3.89
C LEU A 186 8.73 11.76 3.80
N ASN A 187 8.08 11.42 4.92
CA ASN A 187 6.71 10.90 4.98
C ASN A 187 6.45 9.78 3.97
N ILE A 188 7.32 8.77 3.98
CA ILE A 188 7.28 7.67 3.01
C ILE A 188 6.10 6.75 3.33
N GLU A 189 4.97 6.97 2.66
CA GLU A 189 3.75 6.16 2.80
C GLU A 189 3.94 4.72 2.30
N ASN A 190 4.61 4.56 1.15
CA ASN A 190 4.89 3.26 0.56
C ASN A 190 6.40 3.06 0.37
N ARG A 191 6.97 2.15 1.16
CA ARG A 191 8.39 1.77 1.04
C ARG A 191 8.56 0.76 -0.09
N THR A 192 8.75 1.26 -1.31
CA THR A 192 9.16 0.42 -2.44
C THR A 192 10.50 -0.26 -2.15
N LYS A 193 10.82 -1.31 -2.93
CA LYS A 193 12.13 -1.99 -2.82
C LYS A 193 13.30 -1.02 -3.00
N ASN A 194 13.23 -0.14 -4.00
CA ASN A 194 14.29 0.83 -4.27
C ASN A 194 14.51 1.81 -3.11
N ILE A 195 13.42 2.30 -2.51
CA ILE A 195 13.48 3.17 -1.33
C ILE A 195 14.10 2.41 -0.15
N SER A 196 13.65 1.17 0.09
CA SER A 196 14.14 0.35 1.20
C SER A 196 15.62 0.01 1.05
N ASP A 197 16.04 -0.37 -0.16
CA ASP A 197 17.45 -0.62 -0.50
C ASP A 197 18.28 0.65 -0.26
N LYS A 198 17.78 1.83 -0.66
CA LYS A 198 18.50 3.09 -0.47
C LYS A 198 18.62 3.49 1.01
N ILE A 199 17.61 3.22 1.82
CA ILE A 199 17.69 3.42 3.28
C ILE A 199 18.70 2.45 3.89
N MET A 200 18.75 1.20 3.43
CA MET A 200 19.76 0.23 3.87
C MET A 200 21.18 0.68 3.50
N ASP A 201 21.40 1.24 2.30
CA ASP A 201 22.69 1.82 1.92
C ASP A 201 23.12 2.95 2.87
N ILE A 202 22.18 3.82 3.28
CA ILE A 202 22.44 4.88 4.27
C ILE A 202 22.86 4.27 5.62
N VAL A 203 22.13 3.26 6.10
CA VAL A 203 22.46 2.55 7.35
C VAL A 203 23.83 1.90 7.25
N ALA A 204 24.15 1.23 6.15
CA ALA A 204 25.44 0.59 5.92
C ALA A 204 26.60 1.61 5.94
N LYS A 205 26.42 2.74 5.23
CA LYS A 205 27.42 3.80 5.19
C LYS A 205 27.63 4.44 6.55
N ARG A 206 26.56 4.71 7.29
CA ARG A 206 26.63 5.28 8.65
C ARG A 206 27.30 4.31 9.63
N THR A 207 26.96 3.03 9.55
CA THR A 207 27.60 1.97 10.35
C THR A 207 29.11 1.91 10.09
N ALA A 208 29.52 1.97 8.82
CA ALA A 208 30.94 2.01 8.46
C ALA A 208 31.65 3.23 9.05
N LEU A 209 31.04 4.42 8.94
CA LEU A 209 31.59 5.67 9.51
C LEU A 209 31.70 5.62 11.04
N ASP A 210 30.72 5.03 11.73
CA ASP A 210 30.77 4.84 13.18
C ASP A 210 31.95 3.96 13.59
N CYS A 211 32.15 2.83 12.91
CA CYS A 211 33.31 1.97 13.15
C CYS A 211 34.62 2.71 12.85
N MET A 212 34.73 3.46 11.75
CA MET A 212 35.92 4.23 11.42
C MET A 212 36.26 5.29 12.47
N LYS A 213 35.24 5.95 13.05
CA LYS A 213 35.41 7.06 13.99
C LYS A 213 35.59 6.58 15.44
N TYR A 214 34.79 5.60 15.86
CA TYR A 214 34.67 5.18 17.26
C TYR A 214 35.17 3.75 17.53
N GLY A 215 35.38 2.93 16.49
CA GLY A 215 35.76 1.51 16.63
C GLY A 215 34.60 0.59 17.02
N THR A 216 33.36 1.09 16.95
CA THR A 216 32.15 0.31 17.27
C THR A 216 30.96 0.85 16.49
N PRO A 217 29.99 0.01 16.09
CA PRO A 217 28.76 0.49 15.47
C PRO A 217 27.84 1.17 16.50
N ARG A 218 26.99 2.10 16.06
CA ARG A 218 25.96 2.76 16.88
C ARG A 218 24.54 2.40 16.42
N LEU A 219 24.28 1.09 16.31
CA LEU A 219 23.03 0.56 15.74
C LEU A 219 21.73 1.02 16.42
N PRO A 220 21.63 1.21 17.76
CA PRO A 220 20.35 1.50 18.40
C PRO A 220 19.56 2.66 17.78
N THR A 221 20.24 3.73 17.37
CA THR A 221 19.59 4.86 16.68
C THR A 221 19.14 4.48 15.27
N LEU A 222 19.96 3.74 14.54
CA LEU A 222 19.69 3.30 13.17
C LEU A 222 18.56 2.26 13.09
N THR A 223 18.27 1.53 14.17
CA THR A 223 17.13 0.59 14.23
C THR A 223 15.77 1.26 13.99
N LYS A 224 15.69 2.59 14.15
CA LYS A 224 14.50 3.39 13.83
C LYS A 224 14.24 3.51 12.32
N LEU A 225 15.28 3.31 11.50
CA LEU A 225 15.19 3.37 10.04
C LEU A 225 14.88 2.01 9.43
N VAL A 226 15.59 0.98 9.92
CA VAL A 226 15.49 -0.40 9.46
C VAL A 226 15.58 -1.31 10.69
N SER A 227 14.75 -2.34 10.77
CA SER A 227 14.77 -3.21 11.96
C SER A 227 16.09 -4.00 12.03
N SER A 228 16.53 -4.37 13.23
CA SER A 228 17.71 -5.22 13.42
C SER A 228 17.61 -6.56 12.69
N LEU A 229 16.40 -7.11 12.56
CA LEU A 229 16.15 -8.33 11.80
C LEU A 229 16.39 -8.10 10.30
N ASP A 230 15.88 -7.01 9.74
CA ASP A 230 16.08 -6.69 8.32
C ASP A 230 17.56 -6.36 8.02
N MET A 231 18.25 -5.66 8.93
CA MET A 231 19.70 -5.43 8.85
C MET A 231 20.49 -6.73 8.90
N PHE A 232 20.08 -7.67 9.75
CA PHE A 232 20.70 -8.99 9.87
C PHE A 232 20.49 -9.82 8.59
N GLU A 233 19.27 -9.85 8.06
CA GLU A 233 18.92 -10.57 6.84
C GLU A 233 19.62 -9.98 5.61
N ALA A 234 19.76 -8.65 5.53
CA ALA A 234 20.50 -7.97 4.46
C ALA A 234 22.02 -8.09 4.58
N ASN A 235 22.53 -8.73 5.64
CA ASN A 235 23.96 -8.86 5.92
C ASN A 235 24.68 -7.51 6.08
N LEU A 236 24.16 -6.66 6.97
CA LEU A 236 24.74 -5.36 7.27
C LEU A 236 26.28 -5.37 7.50
N PRO A 237 26.90 -6.36 8.19
CA PRO A 237 28.37 -6.38 8.33
C PRO A 237 29.11 -6.35 6.99
N PHE A 238 28.60 -7.06 5.99
CA PHE A 238 29.17 -7.08 4.64
C PHE A 238 28.91 -5.77 3.89
N LEU A 239 27.71 -5.22 4.00
CA LEU A 239 27.36 -3.93 3.37
C LEU A 239 28.20 -2.80 3.95
N ALA A 240 28.38 -2.75 5.27
CA ALA A 240 29.24 -1.79 5.94
C ALA A 240 30.71 -1.93 5.52
N GLN A 241 31.21 -3.17 5.35
CA GLN A 241 32.57 -3.36 4.81
C GLN A 241 32.73 -2.81 3.39
N LYS A 242 31.71 -2.98 2.53
CA LYS A 242 31.72 -2.43 1.16
C LYS A 242 31.77 -0.91 1.16
N GLU A 243 30.97 -0.28 2.02
CA GLU A 243 30.97 1.19 2.21
C GLU A 243 32.30 1.68 2.77
N TYR A 244 32.83 1.01 3.80
CA TYR A 244 34.15 1.31 4.36
C TYR A 244 35.24 1.36 3.28
N LYS A 245 35.32 0.35 2.40
CA LYS A 245 36.30 0.32 1.30
C LYS A 245 36.18 1.49 0.31
N THR A 246 34.99 2.08 0.23
CA THR A 246 34.73 3.24 -0.63
C THR A 246 35.14 4.53 0.09
N ILE A 247 34.72 4.68 1.35
CA ILE A 247 35.04 5.84 2.20
C ILE A 247 36.55 5.92 2.48
N SER A 248 37.21 4.79 2.75
CA SER A 248 38.63 4.76 3.10
C SER A 248 39.49 5.36 1.99
N LYS A 249 39.20 5.05 0.72
CA LYS A 249 39.88 5.65 -0.44
C LYS A 249 39.72 7.17 -0.50
N GLU A 250 38.53 7.67 -0.18
CA GLU A 250 38.27 9.10 -0.12
C GLU A 250 39.04 9.76 1.03
N TYR A 251 39.06 9.11 2.20
CA TYR A 251 39.79 9.57 3.37
C TYR A 251 41.31 9.59 3.14
N ASP A 252 41.86 8.54 2.52
CA ASP A 252 43.27 8.46 2.11
C ASP A 252 43.63 9.63 1.19
N SER A 253 42.79 9.92 0.19
CA SER A 253 43.01 11.04 -0.74
C SER A 253 42.99 12.41 -0.07
N LYS A 254 42.31 12.52 1.08
CA LYS A 254 42.16 13.75 1.87
C LYS A 254 43.12 13.81 3.08
N GLY A 255 43.98 12.81 3.27
CA GLY A 255 44.89 12.71 4.42
C GLY A 255 44.16 12.62 5.76
N LYS A 256 42.94 12.08 5.79
CA LYS A 256 42.17 11.88 7.03
C LYS A 256 42.60 10.59 7.72
N ASN A 257 42.76 10.63 9.03
CA ASN A 257 42.97 9.43 9.85
C ASN A 257 41.64 8.71 10.12
N TYR A 258 41.68 7.38 10.15
CA TYR A 258 40.53 6.54 10.46
C TYR A 258 40.99 5.20 11.05
N ARG A 259 40.09 4.53 11.78
CA ARG A 259 40.32 3.17 12.27
C ARG A 259 40.10 2.15 11.15
N GLN A 260 40.89 1.10 11.16
CA GLN A 260 40.71 -0.02 10.24
C GLN A 260 39.38 -0.72 10.53
N PHE A 261 38.73 -1.19 9.48
CA PHE A 261 37.57 -2.07 9.59
C PHE A 261 38.00 -3.47 9.15
N ASP A 262 38.10 -4.37 10.12
CA ASP A 262 38.47 -5.77 9.91
C ASP A 262 37.32 -6.72 10.31
N ASP A 263 37.63 -7.99 10.52
CA ASP A 263 36.63 -8.99 10.86
C ASP A 263 36.09 -8.79 12.29
N SER A 264 36.83 -8.15 13.19
CA SER A 264 36.36 -7.78 14.52
C SER A 264 35.20 -6.77 14.46
N GLU A 265 35.28 -5.72 13.63
CA GLU A 265 34.15 -4.80 13.47
C GLU A 265 32.92 -5.48 12.85
N LYS A 266 33.12 -6.47 11.95
CA LYS A 266 31.99 -7.24 11.40
C LYS A 266 31.30 -8.06 12.48
N GLU A 267 32.08 -8.72 13.34
CA GLU A 267 31.57 -9.49 14.46
C GLU A 267 30.83 -8.59 15.44
N LEU A 268 31.35 -7.39 15.76
CA LEU A 268 30.66 -6.42 16.61
C LEU A 268 29.29 -6.00 16.03
N ILE A 269 29.22 -5.73 14.73
CA ILE A 269 27.95 -5.41 14.06
C ILE A 269 27.00 -6.61 14.13
N ARG A 270 27.48 -7.81 13.81
CA ARG A 270 26.67 -9.05 13.84
C ARG A 270 26.13 -9.31 15.25
N ASN A 271 26.98 -9.26 16.25
CA ASN A 271 26.65 -9.52 17.65
C ASN A 271 25.63 -8.50 18.16
N SER A 272 25.83 -7.21 17.86
CA SER A 272 24.89 -6.15 18.27
C SER A 272 23.49 -6.36 17.67
N LEU A 273 23.39 -6.84 16.42
CA LEU A 273 22.10 -7.18 15.80
C LEU A 273 21.44 -8.39 16.47
N ILE A 274 22.20 -9.46 16.71
CA ILE A 274 21.71 -10.68 17.39
C ILE A 274 21.21 -10.34 18.80
N GLU A 275 21.98 -9.52 19.54
CA GLU A 275 21.60 -9.08 20.88
C GLU A 275 20.30 -8.26 20.88
N ASP A 276 20.11 -7.34 19.94
CA ASP A 276 18.87 -6.55 19.87
C ASP A 276 17.65 -7.43 19.54
N ILE A 277 17.80 -8.39 18.63
CA ILE A 277 16.75 -9.38 18.33
C ILE A 277 16.46 -10.24 19.56
N ALA A 278 17.50 -10.70 20.27
CA ALA A 278 17.37 -11.50 21.48
C ALA A 278 16.67 -10.73 22.60
N LYS A 279 16.99 -9.44 22.81
CA LYS A 279 16.31 -8.57 23.78
C LYS A 279 14.81 -8.47 23.52
N LYS A 280 14.41 -8.30 22.27
CA LYS A 280 12.99 -8.31 21.87
C LYS A 280 12.32 -9.67 22.12
N SER A 281 13.06 -10.76 21.88
CA SER A 281 12.58 -12.11 22.17
C SER A 281 12.40 -12.36 23.68
N ALA A 282 13.31 -11.83 24.51
CA ALA A 282 13.21 -11.88 25.96
C ALA A 282 11.99 -11.10 26.48
N GLN A 283 11.77 -9.88 25.98
CA GLN A 283 10.58 -9.08 26.29
C GLN A 283 9.29 -9.83 25.92
N THR A 284 9.24 -10.41 24.71
CA THR A 284 8.08 -11.19 24.27
C THR A 284 7.85 -12.42 25.16
N PHE A 285 8.94 -13.07 25.61
CA PHE A 285 8.83 -14.22 26.49
C PHE A 285 8.32 -13.85 27.88
N ASP A 286 8.76 -12.73 28.45
CA ASP A 286 8.27 -12.25 29.73
C ASP A 286 6.78 -11.85 29.65
N GLU A 287 6.34 -11.33 28.51
CA GLU A 287 4.94 -10.94 28.28
C GLU A 287 4.01 -12.13 27.96
N LEU A 288 4.48 -13.08 27.15
CA LEU A 288 3.64 -14.10 26.51
C LEU A 288 4.02 -15.55 26.85
N GLY A 289 5.12 -15.78 27.56
CA GLY A 289 5.67 -17.12 27.85
C GLY A 289 6.32 -17.81 26.65
N THR A 290 6.42 -17.13 25.50
CA THR A 290 6.91 -17.67 24.23
C THR A 290 8.05 -16.84 23.63
N PHE A 291 9.05 -17.51 23.05
CA PHE A 291 10.13 -16.82 22.34
C PHE A 291 9.67 -16.42 20.94
N ASN A 292 9.84 -15.15 20.61
CA ASN A 292 9.71 -14.68 19.24
C ASN A 292 11.04 -14.92 18.50
N ILE A 293 11.13 -16.02 17.77
CA ILE A 293 12.33 -16.41 17.02
C ILE A 293 12.10 -16.15 15.53
N PRO A 294 12.86 -15.24 14.91
CA PRO A 294 12.74 -14.96 13.48
C PRO A 294 12.88 -16.21 12.61
N GLN A 295 12.10 -16.25 11.53
CA GLN A 295 12.07 -17.39 10.59
C GLN A 295 12.73 -17.06 9.24
N THR A 296 13.53 -15.99 9.18
CA THR A 296 14.22 -15.54 7.97
C THR A 296 15.38 -16.47 7.62
N GLN A 297 15.91 -16.39 6.39
CA GLN A 297 16.86 -17.38 5.89
C GLN A 297 18.16 -17.35 6.69
N ARG A 298 18.74 -16.17 6.92
CA ARG A 298 20.02 -16.07 7.64
C ARG A 298 19.89 -16.42 9.12
N PHE A 299 18.72 -16.16 9.69
CA PHE A 299 18.45 -16.47 11.09
C PHE A 299 18.24 -17.98 11.33
N LYS A 300 17.79 -18.73 10.32
CA LYS A 300 17.73 -20.20 10.40
C LYS A 300 19.09 -20.88 10.29
N THR A 301 20.12 -20.14 9.87
CA THR A 301 21.48 -20.63 9.66
C THR A 301 22.47 -20.02 10.64
N LEU A 302 22.01 -19.63 11.84
CA LEU A 302 22.91 -19.20 12.91
C LEU A 302 23.89 -20.32 13.25
N ASP A 303 25.14 -19.95 13.47
CA ASP A 303 26.14 -20.91 13.94
C ASP A 303 26.04 -21.11 15.45
N LYS A 304 26.96 -21.92 16.00
CA LYS A 304 26.95 -22.27 17.42
C LYS A 304 27.18 -21.03 18.30
N ASP A 305 28.08 -20.15 17.92
CA ASP A 305 28.49 -19.01 18.74
C ASP A 305 27.39 -17.94 18.72
N ASP A 306 26.74 -17.74 17.56
CA ASP A 306 25.54 -16.92 17.41
C ASP A 306 24.40 -17.40 18.32
N ILE A 307 24.16 -18.73 18.36
CA ILE A 307 23.12 -19.33 19.20
C ILE A 307 23.45 -19.15 20.68
N GLU A 308 24.70 -19.36 21.08
CA GLU A 308 25.16 -19.15 22.45
C GLU A 308 24.98 -17.69 22.89
N LEU A 309 25.35 -16.73 22.02
CA LEU A 309 25.15 -15.30 22.24
C LEU A 309 23.66 -14.96 22.39
N PHE A 310 22.81 -15.48 21.50
CA PHE A 310 21.37 -15.24 21.55
C PHE A 310 20.77 -15.74 22.87
N VAL A 311 21.06 -17.00 23.24
CA VAL A 311 20.57 -17.62 24.47
C VAL A 311 21.08 -16.87 25.70
N HIS A 312 22.36 -16.51 25.73
CA HIS A 312 22.94 -15.72 26.82
C HIS A 312 22.26 -14.36 26.96
N THR A 313 21.97 -13.69 25.84
CA THR A 313 21.28 -12.41 25.84
C THR A 313 19.85 -12.56 26.36
N VAL A 314 19.08 -13.53 25.87
CA VAL A 314 17.71 -13.76 26.39
C VAL A 314 17.73 -14.03 27.89
N LYS A 315 18.68 -14.84 28.38
CA LYS A 315 18.85 -15.12 29.81
C LYS A 315 19.17 -13.87 30.63
N THR A 316 19.96 -12.95 30.09
CA THR A 316 20.35 -11.71 30.77
C THR A 316 19.20 -10.70 30.87
N TYR A 317 18.30 -10.67 29.88
CA TYR A 317 17.25 -9.65 29.78
C TYR A 317 15.84 -10.15 30.13
N SER A 318 15.63 -11.45 30.32
CA SER A 318 14.37 -12.02 30.82
C SER A 318 14.37 -12.08 32.34
N ASN A 319 13.24 -11.77 32.96
CA ASN A 319 13.10 -11.73 34.42
C ASN A 319 13.03 -13.13 35.07
N GLU A 320 12.51 -14.14 34.35
CA GLU A 320 12.24 -15.48 34.92
C GLU A 320 12.51 -16.63 33.93
N LEU A 321 13.72 -16.67 33.35
CA LEU A 321 14.11 -17.74 32.43
C LEU A 321 14.57 -19.00 33.19
N SER A 322 13.78 -20.07 33.16
CA SER A 322 14.15 -21.35 33.78
C SER A 322 15.24 -22.10 32.96
N PRO A 323 15.97 -23.06 33.57
CA PRO A 323 16.87 -23.94 32.84
C PRO A 323 16.18 -24.72 31.72
N GLU A 324 14.91 -25.11 31.92
CA GLU A 324 14.07 -25.80 30.94
C GLU A 324 13.71 -24.88 29.77
N ASP A 325 13.34 -23.63 30.04
CA ASP A 325 13.07 -22.63 29.01
C ASP A 325 14.33 -22.31 28.19
N THR A 326 15.50 -22.28 28.85
CA THR A 326 16.80 -22.11 28.18
C THR A 326 17.10 -23.27 27.23
N LYS A 327 16.86 -24.51 27.68
CA LYS A 327 17.00 -25.70 26.81
C LYS A 327 16.03 -25.61 25.64
N ARG A 328 14.77 -25.24 25.89
CA ARG A 328 13.74 -25.07 24.86
C ARG A 328 14.16 -24.04 23.80
N LEU A 329 14.63 -22.87 24.22
CA LEU A 329 15.13 -21.83 23.32
C LEU A 329 16.28 -22.34 22.45
N SER A 330 17.27 -23.00 23.06
CA SER A 330 18.41 -23.56 22.32
C SER A 330 17.98 -24.58 21.25
N ARG A 331 17.02 -25.47 21.58
CA ARG A 331 16.48 -26.43 20.61
C ARG A 331 15.74 -25.75 19.46
N GLN A 332 14.93 -24.73 19.78
CA GLN A 332 14.19 -23.98 18.76
C GLN A 332 15.12 -23.24 17.79
N LEU A 333 16.20 -22.63 18.29
CA LEU A 333 17.21 -21.98 17.46
C LEU A 333 17.99 -22.97 16.56
N LYS A 334 18.18 -24.20 17.03
CA LYS A 334 18.79 -25.30 16.25
C LYS A 334 17.83 -25.94 15.23
N GLY A 335 16.56 -25.51 15.19
CA GLY A 335 15.55 -26.08 14.31
C GLY A 335 15.09 -27.49 14.71
N GLU A 336 15.30 -27.90 15.96
CA GLU A 336 14.83 -29.19 16.47
C GLU A 336 13.29 -29.18 16.55
N LYS A 337 12.63 -30.11 15.84
CA LYS A 337 11.16 -30.20 15.84
C LYS A 337 10.65 -30.92 17.08
N GLY A 338 9.95 -30.21 17.96
CA GLY A 338 9.09 -30.79 19.01
C GLY A 338 8.99 -29.95 20.28
N ALA A 339 7.79 -29.48 20.61
CA ALA A 339 7.47 -29.03 21.97
C ALA A 339 7.27 -30.27 22.85
N SER A 340 8.04 -30.38 23.92
CA SER A 340 7.82 -31.38 24.97
C SER A 340 6.61 -31.00 25.83
N LEU A 341 5.98 -31.97 26.52
CA LEU A 341 4.82 -31.70 27.39
C LEU A 341 5.16 -30.66 28.49
N SER A 342 6.40 -30.66 28.96
CA SER A 342 6.94 -29.65 29.88
C SER A 342 7.00 -28.25 29.27
N ASP A 343 7.19 -28.13 27.96
CA ASP A 343 7.22 -26.83 27.28
C ASP A 343 5.83 -26.20 27.21
N VAL A 344 4.80 -27.02 27.01
CA VAL A 344 3.39 -26.59 27.03
C VAL A 344 2.95 -26.19 28.43
N ASN A 345 3.37 -26.94 29.46
CA ASN A 345 3.04 -26.63 30.85
C ASN A 345 3.67 -25.31 31.32
N SER A 346 4.95 -25.09 31.00
CA SER A 346 5.66 -23.81 31.28
C SER A 346 4.97 -22.62 30.59
N GLN A 347 4.52 -22.78 29.34
CA GLN A 347 3.79 -21.73 28.61
C GLN A 347 2.46 -21.38 29.29
N LEU A 348 1.68 -22.38 29.69
CA LEU A 348 0.41 -22.17 30.39
C LEU A 348 0.61 -21.45 31.73
N GLU A 349 1.63 -21.84 32.51
CA GLU A 349 1.94 -21.24 33.82
C GLU A 349 2.32 -19.76 33.74
N LYS A 350 2.82 -19.29 32.60
CA LYS A 350 3.26 -17.89 32.38
C LYS A 350 2.21 -17.00 31.71
N MET A 351 1.15 -17.55 31.15
CA MET A 351 0.05 -16.77 30.59
C MET A 351 -0.74 -16.03 31.68
N SER A 352 -1.32 -14.87 31.36
CA SER A 352 -2.28 -14.21 32.26
C SER A 352 -3.47 -15.14 32.57
N PRO A 353 -4.09 -15.05 33.76
CA PRO A 353 -5.19 -15.94 34.14
C PRO A 353 -6.32 -15.99 33.11
N GLY A 354 -6.78 -14.83 32.61
CA GLY A 354 -7.85 -14.77 31.60
C GLY A 354 -7.46 -15.41 30.25
N THR A 355 -6.22 -15.24 29.79
CA THR A 355 -5.72 -15.88 28.57
C THR A 355 -5.54 -17.38 28.75
N ARG A 356 -5.00 -17.79 29.90
CA ARG A 356 -4.80 -19.19 30.28
C ARG A 356 -6.14 -19.92 30.36
N ASP A 357 -7.12 -19.32 31.04
CA ASP A 357 -8.46 -19.89 31.19
C ASP A 357 -9.16 -19.98 29.83
N SER A 358 -9.03 -18.98 28.95
CA SER A 358 -9.58 -19.06 27.59
C SER A 358 -8.92 -20.16 26.75
N VAL A 359 -7.60 -20.31 26.84
CA VAL A 359 -6.86 -21.36 26.13
C VAL A 359 -7.21 -22.74 26.67
N LEU A 360 -7.29 -22.90 28.00
CA LEU A 360 -7.68 -24.14 28.66
C LEU A 360 -9.14 -24.50 28.36
N ASP A 361 -10.07 -23.54 28.43
CA ASP A 361 -11.48 -23.73 28.10
C ASP A 361 -11.66 -24.09 26.63
N TYR A 362 -10.88 -23.48 25.73
CA TYR A 362 -10.82 -23.87 24.33
C TYR A 362 -10.25 -25.28 24.12
N PHE A 363 -9.18 -25.66 24.84
CA PHE A 363 -8.66 -27.04 24.82
C PHE A 363 -9.68 -28.03 25.38
N PHE A 364 -10.34 -27.71 26.49
CA PHE A 364 -11.39 -28.55 27.09
C PHE A 364 -12.58 -28.68 26.15
N THR A 365 -13.01 -27.60 25.50
CA THR A 365 -14.10 -27.58 24.52
C THR A 365 -13.74 -28.43 23.31
N ILE A 366 -12.55 -28.27 22.73
CA ILE A 366 -12.09 -29.14 21.62
C ILE A 366 -12.02 -30.59 22.07
N THR A 367 -11.43 -30.88 23.23
CA THR A 367 -11.24 -32.25 23.69
C THR A 367 -12.57 -32.93 24.02
N ASN A 368 -13.54 -32.18 24.58
CA ASN A 368 -14.89 -32.66 24.87
C ASN A 368 -15.73 -32.81 23.60
N SER A 369 -15.76 -31.82 22.71
CA SER A 369 -16.50 -31.89 21.43
C SER A 369 -15.96 -32.99 20.52
N VAL A 370 -14.64 -33.23 20.55
CA VAL A 370 -14.00 -34.34 19.85
C VAL A 370 -14.29 -35.70 20.52
N ALA A 371 -14.37 -35.74 21.86
CA ALA A 371 -14.76 -36.95 22.60
C ALA A 371 -16.25 -37.30 22.44
N GLN A 372 -17.12 -36.31 22.25
CA GLN A 372 -18.59 -36.46 22.13
C GLN A 372 -19.07 -36.58 20.68
N GLY A 373 -18.30 -36.10 19.70
CA GLY A 373 -18.52 -36.40 18.29
C GLY A 373 -19.40 -35.43 17.50
N GLU A 374 -19.68 -34.24 18.02
CA GLU A 374 -20.59 -33.23 17.46
C GLU A 374 -19.87 -32.05 16.78
N LEU A 375 -18.99 -32.29 15.80
CA LEU A 375 -18.35 -31.18 15.06
C LEU A 375 -19.11 -30.92 13.75
N ASP A 376 -19.91 -29.85 13.73
CA ASP A 376 -20.48 -29.28 12.51
C ASP A 376 -19.47 -28.36 11.77
N ILE A 377 -19.68 -28.17 10.47
CA ILE A 377 -18.86 -27.37 9.54
C ILE A 377 -18.76 -25.91 9.99
N SER A 378 -19.80 -25.36 10.63
CA SER A 378 -19.76 -23.99 11.19
C SER A 378 -18.71 -23.86 12.30
N ALA A 379 -18.67 -24.81 13.24
CA ALA A 379 -17.68 -24.86 14.33
C ALA A 379 -16.25 -25.07 13.79
N LEU A 380 -16.08 -25.88 12.74
CA LEU A 380 -14.78 -26.05 12.07
C LEU A 380 -14.30 -24.76 11.38
N THR A 381 -15.22 -23.95 10.86
CA THR A 381 -14.91 -22.67 10.19
C THR A 381 -14.52 -21.59 11.22
N GLU A 382 -15.15 -21.59 12.38
CA GLU A 382 -14.85 -20.69 13.50
C GLU A 382 -13.50 -21.05 14.17
N ILE A 383 -13.23 -22.35 14.30
CA ILE A 383 -11.92 -22.90 14.71
C ILE A 383 -10.83 -22.52 13.71
N ALA A 384 -11.08 -22.67 12.40
CA ALA A 384 -10.10 -22.30 11.37
C ALA A 384 -9.82 -20.79 11.33
N SER A 385 -10.83 -19.96 11.64
CA SER A 385 -10.70 -18.50 11.70
C SER A 385 -9.93 -18.05 12.96
N SER A 386 -10.18 -18.69 14.09
CA SER A 386 -9.46 -18.43 15.35
C SER A 386 -8.02 -18.93 15.31
N LEU A 387 -7.76 -20.05 14.61
CA LEU A 387 -6.40 -20.57 14.38
C LEU A 387 -5.54 -19.61 13.57
N LYS A 388 -6.11 -18.86 12.61
CA LYS A 388 -5.37 -17.83 11.84
C LYS A 388 -4.85 -16.69 12.71
N LEU A 389 -5.43 -16.45 13.88
CA LEU A 389 -4.97 -15.47 14.86
C LEU A 389 -3.87 -16.02 15.78
N CYS A 390 -3.66 -17.34 15.80
CA CYS A 390 -2.61 -17.99 16.57
C CYS A 390 -1.28 -18.01 15.81
N SER A 391 -0.16 -18.13 16.54
CA SER A 391 1.17 -18.28 15.94
C SER A 391 1.26 -19.58 15.11
N PRO A 392 2.10 -19.63 14.06
CA PRO A 392 2.24 -20.81 13.19
C PRO A 392 2.54 -22.12 13.95
N HIS A 393 3.22 -22.04 15.10
CA HIS A 393 3.53 -23.19 15.92
C HIS A 393 2.31 -23.71 16.72
N GLN A 394 1.46 -22.81 17.22
CA GLN A 394 0.20 -23.17 17.87
C GLN A 394 -0.77 -23.81 16.86
N GLN A 395 -0.79 -23.30 15.63
CA GLN A 395 -1.56 -23.91 14.54
C GLN A 395 -1.09 -25.36 14.25
N GLU A 396 0.21 -25.62 14.25
CA GLU A 396 0.78 -26.95 14.02
C GLU A 396 0.47 -27.95 15.15
N ILE A 397 0.52 -27.51 16.41
CA ILE A 397 0.19 -28.34 17.59
C ILE A 397 -1.28 -28.74 17.56
N VAL A 398 -2.18 -27.80 17.26
CA VAL A 398 -3.61 -28.08 17.12
C VAL A 398 -3.84 -29.03 15.94
N ALA A 399 -3.25 -28.77 14.77
CA ALA A 399 -3.38 -29.65 13.60
C ALA A 399 -2.93 -31.10 13.87
N LYS A 400 -1.80 -31.28 14.57
CA LYS A 400 -1.30 -32.62 14.94
C LYS A 400 -2.18 -33.33 15.96
N SER A 401 -2.73 -32.59 16.92
CA SER A 401 -3.63 -33.13 17.93
C SER A 401 -4.97 -33.54 17.31
N THR A 402 -5.55 -32.68 16.47
CA THR A 402 -6.76 -32.97 15.69
C THR A 402 -6.57 -34.17 14.76
N SER A 403 -5.42 -34.26 14.08
CA SER A 403 -5.10 -35.40 13.20
C SER A 403 -4.93 -36.71 13.97
N LYS A 404 -4.28 -36.70 15.14
CA LYS A 404 -4.16 -37.89 16.01
C LYS A 404 -5.52 -38.41 16.47
N VAL A 405 -6.44 -37.51 16.83
CA VAL A 405 -7.75 -37.95 17.30
C VAL A 405 -8.65 -38.42 16.15
N LEU A 406 -8.57 -37.80 14.97
CA LEU A 406 -9.24 -38.29 13.75
C LEU A 406 -8.76 -39.70 13.34
N ASN A 407 -7.44 -39.96 13.40
CA ASN A 407 -6.87 -41.26 13.09
C ASN A 407 -7.29 -42.32 14.13
N ALA A 408 -7.28 -41.99 15.43
CA ALA A 408 -7.76 -42.89 16.48
C ALA A 408 -9.25 -43.25 16.31
N ARG A 409 -10.04 -42.38 15.66
CA ARG A 409 -11.46 -42.60 15.34
C ARG A 409 -11.65 -43.50 14.12
N GLN A 410 -10.83 -43.34 13.06
CA GLN A 410 -10.79 -44.29 11.94
C GLN A 410 -10.42 -45.71 12.39
N GLU A 411 -9.49 -45.83 13.34
CA GLU A 411 -9.11 -47.12 13.92
C GLU A 411 -10.22 -47.73 14.81
N LYS A 412 -10.98 -46.92 15.55
CA LYS A 412 -12.14 -47.39 16.33
C LYS A 412 -13.34 -47.77 15.45
N SER A 413 -13.62 -47.00 14.39
CA SER A 413 -14.66 -47.34 13.41
C SER A 413 -14.33 -48.63 12.65
N SER A 414 -13.05 -48.90 12.40
CA SER A 414 -12.59 -50.14 11.76
C SER A 414 -12.68 -51.36 12.69
N LYS A 415 -12.61 -51.17 14.02
CA LYS A 415 -12.74 -52.24 15.03
C LYS A 415 -14.20 -52.64 15.30
N ASN A 416 -15.16 -51.72 15.18
CA ASN A 416 -16.59 -52.03 15.37
C ASN A 416 -17.21 -52.81 14.18
N ASN A 417 -16.54 -52.90 13.04
CA ASN A 417 -17.01 -53.70 11.90
C ASN A 417 -16.60 -55.18 11.98
N ASN A 418 -15.83 -55.60 13.00
CA ASN A 418 -15.31 -56.96 13.16
C ASN A 418 -15.91 -57.74 14.35
N THR A 419 -17.04 -57.31 14.91
CA THR A 419 -17.76 -58.07 15.95
C THR A 419 -19.23 -58.27 15.57
N THR A 420 -19.46 -59.20 14.64
CA THR A 420 -20.75 -59.87 14.49
C THR A 420 -20.70 -61.15 15.35
N PRO A 421 -21.63 -61.38 16.29
CA PRO A 421 -21.69 -62.66 17.00
C PRO A 421 -22.15 -63.75 16.03
N VAL A 422 -21.36 -64.83 15.93
CA VAL A 422 -21.77 -66.07 15.30
C VAL A 422 -22.90 -66.67 16.15
N GLN A 423 -24.12 -66.74 15.61
CA GLN A 423 -25.17 -67.61 16.16
C GLN A 423 -24.80 -69.08 15.87
N PRO A 424 -25.02 -70.01 16.81
CA PRO A 424 -24.84 -71.43 16.53
C PRO A 424 -25.98 -71.92 15.64
N ASN A 425 -25.62 -72.59 14.54
CA ASN A 425 -26.55 -73.31 13.67
C ASN A 425 -27.19 -74.47 14.46
N ASP A 426 -28.52 -74.45 14.51
CA ASP A 426 -29.37 -75.59 14.86
C ASP A 426 -29.63 -76.35 13.55
N ASP A 427 -28.86 -77.42 13.32
CA ASP A 427 -29.05 -78.34 12.20
C ASP A 427 -30.25 -79.25 12.50
N GLY A 428 -31.39 -78.92 11.88
CA GLY A 428 -32.54 -79.80 11.76
C GLY A 428 -32.70 -80.31 10.32
N ARG A 429 -32.56 -81.64 10.17
CA ARG A 429 -32.78 -82.54 9.01
C ARG A 429 -31.52 -82.78 8.16
N ASP A 430 -31.04 -84.01 7.97
CA ASP A 430 -31.74 -85.32 7.97
C ASP A 430 -31.56 -86.23 9.19
#